data_AF-A0A920T3B7-F1
#
_entry.id   AF-A0A920T3B7-F1
#
_cell.length_a   1.000
_cell.length_b   1.000
_cell.length_c   1.000
_cell.angle_alpha   90.00
_cell.angle_beta   90.00
_cell.angle_gamma   90.00
#
_symmetry.space_group_name_H-M   'P 1'
#
loop_
_entity.id
_entity.type
_entity.pdbx_description
1 polymer ?
#
loop_
_entity_poly.entity_id
_entity_poly.type
_entity_poly.pdbx_seq_one_letter_code
_entity_poly.pdbx_strand_id
1 'polypeptide(L)'
;MPPRAMAAALERGDLAAGPLPIAEILRMNGQVRSLGNLGVSSHGAAKSVFLFSRVPVEKLSGRNVAVTSHTATSIQLLRVLFKDFWKYRIINLLEWTVP
;
A
#
# COMPACT_ATOMS: atom_id res chain seq x y z
N MET A 1 5.29 12.80 -10.36
CA MET A 1 5.57 12.16 -9.05
C MET A 1 4.49 11.13 -8.74
N PRO A 2 4.82 9.92 -8.25
CA PRO A 2 3.82 8.94 -7.80
C PRO A 2 3.10 9.39 -6.51
N PRO A 3 1.91 8.84 -6.19
CA PRO A 3 1.17 9.22 -4.97
C PRO A 3 1.96 9.09 -3.66
N ARG A 4 2.80 8.05 -3.49
CA ARG A 4 3.67 7.92 -2.31
C ARG A 4 4.67 9.09 -2.21
N ALA A 5 5.21 9.56 -3.34
CA ALA A 5 6.12 10.70 -3.37
C ALA A 5 5.38 12.04 -3.13
N MET A 6 4.10 12.14 -3.50
CA MET A 6 3.26 13.31 -3.18
C MET A 6 3.07 13.48 -1.67
N ALA A 7 2.90 12.39 -0.92
CA ALA A 7 2.81 12.45 0.54
C ALA A 7 4.07 13.06 1.16
N ALA A 8 5.26 12.61 0.72
CA ALA A 8 6.53 13.17 1.18
C ALA A 8 6.72 14.63 0.75
N ALA A 9 6.28 15.00 -0.47
CA ALA A 9 6.33 16.38 -0.94
C ALA A 9 5.41 17.30 -0.12
N LEU A 10 4.24 16.80 0.29
CA LEU A 10 3.31 17.53 1.15
C LEU A 10 3.87 17.77 2.54
N GLU A 11 4.50 16.76 3.15
CA GLU A 11 5.17 16.91 4.47
C GLU A 11 6.34 17.92 4.43
N ARG A 12 7.03 18.02 3.29
CA ARG A 12 8.11 19.01 3.09
C ARG A 12 7.60 20.41 2.77
N GLY A 13 6.30 20.57 2.48
CA GLY A 13 5.73 21.84 2.03
C GLY A 13 5.95 22.15 0.55
N ASP A 14 6.51 21.21 -0.23
CA ASP A 14 6.72 21.35 -1.68
C ASP A 14 5.40 21.25 -2.47
N LEU A 15 4.36 20.70 -1.84
CA LEU A 15 3.05 20.43 -2.44
C LEU A 15 1.93 20.81 -1.47
N ALA A 16 0.97 21.63 -1.93
CA ALA A 16 -0.16 22.03 -1.10
C ALA A 16 -1.26 20.96 -1.01
N ALA A 17 -1.46 20.19 -2.09
CA ALA A 17 -2.49 19.16 -2.17
C ALA A 17 -2.20 18.17 -3.32
N GLY A 18 -2.71 16.95 -3.22
CA GLY A 18 -2.63 15.95 -4.27
C GLY A 18 -3.29 14.63 -3.87
N PRO A 19 -3.37 13.64 -4.78
CA PRO A 19 -3.83 12.31 -4.44
C PRO A 19 -2.84 11.64 -3.48
N LEU A 20 -3.32 11.31 -2.28
CA LEU A 20 -2.54 10.64 -1.25
C LEU A 20 -2.99 9.18 -1.08
N PRO A 21 -2.06 8.22 -0.92
CA PRO A 21 -2.43 6.88 -0.51
C PRO A 21 -3.15 6.90 0.84
N ILE A 22 -4.21 6.12 1.01
CA ILE A 22 -4.95 6.06 2.28
C ILE A 22 -4.07 5.68 3.48
N ALA A 23 -3.05 4.82 3.27
CA ALA A 23 -2.08 4.49 4.31
C ALA A 23 -1.29 5.71 4.81
N GLU A 24 -0.98 6.67 3.92
CA GLU A 24 -0.29 7.91 4.28
C GLU A 24 -1.24 8.87 5.00
N ILE A 25 -2.49 8.98 4.53
CA ILE A 25 -3.52 9.81 5.20
C ILE A 25 -3.71 9.35 6.65
N LEU A 26 -3.79 8.04 6.89
CA LEU A 26 -3.89 7.48 8.24
C LEU A 26 -2.65 7.77 9.08
N ARG A 27 -1.45 7.63 8.51
CA ARG A 27 -0.17 7.93 9.19
C ARG A 27 -0.06 9.41 9.58
N MET A 28 -0.53 10.32 8.73
CA MET A 28 -0.54 11.76 8.96
C MET A 28 -1.50 12.20 10.07
N ASN A 29 -2.35 11.31 10.59
CA ASN A 29 -3.14 11.49 11.81
C ASN A 29 -3.86 12.86 11.90
N GLY A 30 -4.58 13.23 10.83
CA GLY A 30 -5.40 14.45 10.79
C GLY A 30 -4.69 15.72 10.30
N GLN A 31 -3.40 15.64 9.91
CA GLN A 31 -2.68 16.77 9.30
C GLN A 31 -3.19 17.13 7.89
N VAL A 32 -3.95 16.24 7.25
CA VAL A 32 -4.55 16.45 5.94
C VAL A 32 -6.07 16.25 6.02
N ARG A 33 -6.79 16.93 5.14
CA ARG A 33 -8.24 16.78 4.98
C ARG A 33 -8.59 16.40 3.56
N SER A 34 -9.65 15.61 3.41
CA SER A 34 -10.18 15.27 2.08
C SER A 34 -10.83 16.51 1.43
N LEU A 35 -10.69 16.64 0.10
CA LEU A 35 -11.39 17.64 -0.71
C LEU A 35 -12.81 17.13 -1.04
N GLY A 36 -13.60 16.84 -0.01
CA GLY A 36 -14.92 16.25 -0.14
C GLY A 36 -14.91 14.74 -0.39
N ASN A 37 -15.92 14.24 -1.14
CA ASN A 37 -16.12 12.82 -1.41
C ASN A 37 -15.41 12.38 -2.70
N LEU A 38 -14.09 12.58 -2.75
CA LEU A 38 -13.24 12.23 -3.90
C LEU A 38 -12.22 11.17 -3.49
N GLY A 39 -12.04 10.15 -4.32
CA GLY A 39 -11.07 9.10 -4.04
C GLY A 39 -10.96 8.08 -5.16
N VAL A 40 -9.94 7.22 -5.05
CA VAL A 40 -9.75 6.04 -5.90
C VAL A 40 -10.09 4.80 -5.07
N SER A 41 -11.17 4.13 -5.44
CA SER A 41 -11.68 2.94 -4.75
C SER A 41 -12.23 1.92 -5.74
N SER A 42 -12.34 0.67 -5.32
CA SER A 42 -13.02 -0.39 -6.09
C SER A 42 -14.01 -1.14 -5.22
N HIS A 43 -15.16 -1.49 -5.80
CA HIS A 43 -16.06 -2.51 -5.25
C HIS A 43 -15.75 -3.83 -5.95
N GLY A 44 -15.18 -4.79 -5.21
CA GLY A 44 -14.58 -5.99 -5.79
C GLY A 44 -13.14 -5.77 -6.27
N ALA A 45 -12.72 -6.50 -7.31
CA ALA A 45 -11.34 -6.51 -7.76
C ALA A 45 -10.89 -5.15 -8.33
N ALA A 46 -9.76 -4.64 -7.83
CA ALA A 46 -9.14 -3.38 -8.32
C ALA A 46 -8.56 -3.50 -9.74
N LYS A 47 -8.30 -4.73 -10.23
CA LYS A 47 -7.74 -5.05 -11.55
C LYS A 47 -6.35 -4.48 -11.87
N SER A 48 -5.73 -3.76 -10.95
CA SER A 48 -4.39 -3.18 -11.08
C SER A 48 -3.44 -3.49 -9.91
N VAL A 49 -3.94 -4.20 -8.89
CA VAL A 49 -3.17 -4.58 -7.69
C VAL A 49 -3.16 -6.10 -7.60
N PHE A 50 -1.97 -6.69 -7.72
CA PHE A 50 -1.80 -8.14 -7.83
C PHE A 50 -0.78 -8.68 -6.83
N LEU A 51 -1.04 -9.89 -6.35
CA LEU A 51 -0.06 -10.74 -5.68
C LEU A 51 0.24 -11.91 -6.62
N PHE A 52 1.46 -11.97 -7.14
CA PHE A 52 1.91 -13.09 -7.95
C PHE A 52 2.65 -14.10 -7.08
N SER A 53 2.33 -15.39 -7.26
CA SER A 53 2.97 -16.48 -6.54
C SER A 53 3.07 -17.72 -7.40
N ARG A 54 4.19 -18.44 -7.28
CA ARG A 54 4.38 -19.78 -7.89
C ARG A 54 3.76 -20.90 -7.05
N VAL A 55 3.29 -20.57 -5.85
CA VAL A 55 2.64 -21.51 -4.92
C VAL A 55 1.31 -20.92 -4.42
N PRO A 56 0.37 -21.76 -3.98
CA PRO A 56 -0.82 -21.29 -3.28
C PRO A 56 -0.48 -20.39 -2.09
N VAL A 57 -1.37 -19.44 -1.76
CA VAL A 57 -1.13 -18.40 -0.75
C VAL A 57 -0.84 -18.98 0.64
N GLU A 58 -1.41 -20.14 0.94
CA GLU A 58 -1.24 -20.87 2.19
C GLU A 58 0.20 -21.32 2.41
N LYS A 59 0.92 -21.59 1.30
CA LYS A 59 2.34 -21.96 1.33
C LYS A 59 3.27 -20.75 1.43
N LEU A 60 2.73 -19.52 1.43
CA LEU A 60 3.51 -18.28 1.63
C LEU A 60 3.74 -17.95 3.11
N SER A 61 3.04 -18.61 4.04
CA SER A 61 3.33 -18.49 5.46
C SER A 61 4.79 -18.84 5.74
N GLY A 62 5.50 -17.99 6.47
CA GLY A 62 6.92 -18.15 6.73
C GLY A 62 7.84 -17.69 5.59
N ARG A 63 7.32 -17.15 4.48
CA ARG A 63 8.14 -16.74 3.32
C ARG A 63 8.29 -15.24 3.22
N ASN A 64 9.32 -14.82 2.49
CA ASN A 64 9.51 -13.44 2.08
C ASN A 64 8.64 -13.14 0.86
N VAL A 65 8.05 -11.96 0.83
CA VAL A 65 7.31 -11.45 -0.33
C VAL A 65 7.97 -10.17 -0.80
N ALA A 66 8.34 -10.14 -2.09
CA ALA A 66 8.87 -8.95 -2.74
C ALA A 66 7.74 -7.94 -3.01
N VAL A 67 7.97 -6.67 -2.69
CA VAL A 67 7.01 -5.57 -2.87
C VAL A 67 7.67 -4.42 -3.61
N THR A 68 6.92 -3.65 -4.40
CA THR A 68 7.47 -2.49 -5.12
C THR A 68 7.50 -1.25 -4.22
N SER A 69 8.48 -0.39 -4.40
CA SER A 69 8.64 0.85 -3.61
C SER A 69 7.57 1.92 -3.91
N HIS A 70 6.80 1.77 -4.99
CA HIS A 70 5.85 2.79 -5.46
C HIS A 70 4.50 2.83 -4.71
N THR A 71 4.22 1.91 -3.80
CA THR A 71 2.91 1.82 -3.14
C THR A 71 3.04 1.78 -1.62
N ALA A 72 2.26 2.64 -0.94
CA ALA A 72 2.08 2.57 0.51
C ALA A 72 0.85 1.72 0.87
N THR A 73 -0.26 1.88 0.15
CA THR A 73 -1.54 1.25 0.49
C THR A 73 -1.56 -0.27 0.25
N SER A 74 -1.11 -0.76 -0.92
CA SER A 74 -1.27 -2.19 -1.22
C SER A 74 -0.40 -3.07 -0.34
N ILE A 75 0.75 -2.55 0.13
CA ILE A 75 1.61 -3.20 1.12
C ILE A 75 0.88 -3.37 2.45
N GLN A 76 0.20 -2.33 2.94
CA GLN A 76 -0.55 -2.42 4.20
C GLN A 76 -1.77 -3.34 4.06
N LEU A 77 -2.49 -3.26 2.95
CA LEU A 77 -3.59 -4.19 2.67
C LEU A 77 -3.09 -5.65 2.64
N LEU A 78 -1.94 -5.91 2.02
CA LEU A 78 -1.35 -7.24 2.01
C LEU A 78 -1.08 -7.74 3.43
N ARG A 79 -0.53 -6.90 4.32
CA ARG A 79 -0.30 -7.26 5.73
C ARG A 79 -1.60 -7.62 6.45
N VAL A 80 -2.66 -6.83 6.25
CA VAL A 80 -4.00 -7.10 6.82
C VAL A 80 -4.55 -8.42 6.28
N LEU A 81 -4.48 -8.67 4.98
CA LEU A 81 -4.97 -9.92 4.38
C LEU A 81 -4.22 -11.14 4.93
N PHE A 82 -2.89 -11.07 5.05
CA PHE A 82 -2.13 -12.18 5.64
C PHE A 82 -2.46 -12.41 7.10
N LYS A 83 -2.53 -11.34 7.90
CA LYS A 83 -2.77 -11.47 9.35
C LYS A 83 -4.21 -11.85 9.67
N ASP A 84 -5.18 -11.13 9.12
CA ASP A 84 -6.55 -11.13 9.60
C ASP A 84 -7.46 -12.02 8.75
N PHE A 85 -7.23 -12.07 7.43
CA PHE A 85 -8.03 -12.92 6.53
C PHE A 85 -7.48 -14.34 6.44
N TRP A 86 -6.20 -14.48 6.11
CA TRP A 86 -5.55 -15.79 5.92
C TRP A 86 -4.96 -16.38 7.19
N LYS A 87 -4.73 -15.57 8.24
CA LYS A 87 -4.13 -16.00 9.51
C LYS A 87 -2.74 -16.62 9.35
N TYR A 88 -1.94 -16.08 8.44
CA TYR A 88 -0.57 -16.52 8.12
C TYR A 88 0.47 -15.50 8.54
N ARG A 89 1.66 -15.98 8.87
CA ARG A 89 2.80 -15.13 9.25
C ARG A 89 3.66 -14.86 8.02
N ILE A 90 3.73 -13.62 7.55
CA ILE A 90 4.83 -13.21 6.65
C ILE A 90 6.07 -12.91 7.48
N ILE A 91 7.24 -13.36 7.03
CA ILE A 91 8.50 -13.08 7.73
C ILE A 91 9.04 -11.71 7.32
N ASN A 92 9.10 -11.38 6.02
CA ASN A 92 9.50 -10.05 5.55
C ASN A 92 8.80 -9.63 4.25
N LEU A 93 8.45 -8.34 4.17
CA LEU A 93 8.17 -7.66 2.90
C LEU A 93 9.45 -6.95 2.48
N LEU A 94 10.04 -7.41 1.37
CA LEU A 94 11.32 -6.91 0.87
C LEU A 94 11.04 -5.93 -0.27
N GLU A 95 11.54 -4.70 -0.18
CA GLU A 95 11.45 -3.80 -1.33
C GLU A 95 12.26 -4.37 -2.49
N TRP A 96 11.59 -4.58 -3.61
CA TRP A 96 12.19 -4.98 -4.87
C TRP A 96 12.49 -3.72 -5.65
N THR A 97 13.76 -3.33 -5.66
CA THR A 97 14.31 -2.45 -6.68
C THR A 97 14.48 -3.25 -7.96
N VAL A 98 13.84 -2.77 -9.03
CA VAL A 98 14.10 -3.26 -10.38
C VAL A 98 15.60 -3.04 -10.66
N PRO A 99 16.34 -4.03 -11.19
CA PRO A 99 17.71 -3.79 -11.65
C PRO A 99 17.77 -2.71 -12.73
#